data_AF-A0A9X3IXP7-F1
#
_entry.id   AF-A0A9X3IXP7-F1
#
_cell.length_a   1.000
_cell.length_b   1.000
_cell.length_c   1.000
_cell.angle_alpha   90.00
_cell.angle_beta   90.00
_cell.angle_gamma   90.00
#
_symmetry.space_group_name_H-M   'P 1'
#
loop_
_entity.id
_entity.type
_entity.pdbx_description
1 polymer ?
#
loop_
_entity_poly.entity_id
_entity_poly.type
_entity_poly.pdbx_seq_one_letter_code
_entity_poly.pdbx_strand_id
1 'polypeptide(L)'
;MVDPATEVDRPLPGINKPGFIDNDDGVNIRSRPAELGGIKLTRTPLPPATRVFVSGRHPEAPEWWYVTTRLASTFLRGYVQDFRVNTDVPEPGARLYQIAEGDTVEGLARREFSAHVTDGHDLRYYENVLLAVNRDKDRAGLRGSFQAPNILGEGANNIQLEAGRRIWLVSPAHALALKSEVPDGSLTNGLVAKGRRALGHMQDILQSVTDSPLYLGVVAGEYAEAITAHLPEIIGVTAAFIFAEAASAFLAATPTGVGQLAALLIQLILAAMGATAAVEAGAQALRHAEKWLTTAWTAGGDAKQIEAASKEFLKMLVTIAMAALAVTGVRGNLGRAAKIDSAITVRLPQLAMAESVSSGGTIGLGRPVLIPGSLTTTGPVLTRPTLMSAIGSGGGKSSAKAEAEAAAAKKRAEAEAAANKVAESADIERILRRAPDADEAALFKGRKVREIEEMVRLIGTWAKRTYDSPAHSVRDHAGRKRFDPLKYLRKAAEFKRKGAHKTGPKEGGDVVKYERTDGEFLEVEASTGKIVTYGFNPR
;
A
#
# COMPACT_ATOMS: atom_id res chain seq x y z
N MET A 1 -14.35 26.23 0.22
CA MET A 1 -15.59 25.93 0.95
C MET A 1 -16.74 25.93 -0.02
N VAL A 2 -17.32 24.76 -0.21
CA VAL A 2 -18.62 24.53 -0.87
C VAL A 2 -19.68 24.79 0.19
N ASP A 3 -20.80 25.41 -0.18
CA ASP A 3 -21.92 25.68 0.71
C ASP A 3 -22.54 24.33 1.17
N PRO A 4 -22.61 24.02 2.48
CA PRO A 4 -23.01 22.70 3.00
C PRO A 4 -24.47 22.30 2.71
N ALA A 5 -25.25 23.10 1.99
CA ALA A 5 -26.64 22.80 1.66
C ALA A 5 -26.87 22.44 0.17
N THR A 6 -25.83 22.15 -0.60
CA THR A 6 -26.04 21.76 -2.01
C THR A 6 -26.42 20.29 -2.10
N GLU A 7 -27.73 20.01 -2.07
CA GLU A 7 -28.28 18.68 -2.32
C GLU A 7 -27.93 18.24 -3.74
N VAL A 8 -27.32 17.04 -3.86
CA VAL A 8 -27.00 16.40 -5.13
C VAL A 8 -28.14 15.47 -5.50
N ASP A 9 -28.65 15.59 -6.73
CA ASP A 9 -29.81 14.81 -7.17
C ASP A 9 -29.49 13.31 -7.15
N ARG A 10 -30.49 12.48 -6.84
CA ARG A 10 -30.31 11.04 -6.70
C ARG A 10 -30.16 10.38 -8.08
N PRO A 11 -29.13 9.52 -8.28
CA PRO A 11 -28.93 8.88 -9.57
C PRO A 11 -29.77 7.61 -9.73
N LEU A 12 -30.08 7.27 -10.99
CA LEU A 12 -30.47 5.92 -11.37
C LEU A 12 -29.21 5.03 -11.40
N PRO A 13 -29.14 3.93 -10.62
CA PRO A 13 -27.98 3.04 -10.62
C PRO A 13 -27.83 2.30 -11.95
N GLY A 14 -26.62 1.77 -12.22
CA GLY A 14 -26.44 0.71 -13.21
C GLY A 14 -25.22 0.80 -14.12
N ILE A 15 -24.38 1.84 -14.02
CA ILE A 15 -23.13 1.89 -14.81
C ILE A 15 -22.03 1.09 -14.12
N ASN A 16 -21.75 1.41 -12.85
CA ASN A 16 -20.79 0.73 -11.98
C ASN A 16 -19.42 0.43 -12.62
N LYS A 17 -18.82 1.43 -13.28
CA LYS A 17 -17.52 1.28 -13.98
C LYS A 17 -16.48 2.30 -13.50
N PRO A 18 -15.19 1.92 -13.39
CA PRO A 18 -14.13 2.91 -13.29
C PRO A 18 -14.05 3.74 -14.57
N GLY A 19 -13.55 4.96 -14.45
CA GLY A 19 -13.25 5.81 -15.58
C GLY A 19 -12.28 6.92 -15.26
N PHE A 20 -12.00 7.73 -16.27
CA PHE A 20 -11.13 8.89 -16.19
C PHE A 20 -11.77 10.07 -16.89
N ILE A 21 -11.56 11.27 -16.36
CA ILE A 21 -11.88 12.51 -17.08
C ILE A 21 -10.96 12.55 -18.32
N ASP A 22 -11.56 12.38 -19.49
CA ASP A 22 -10.86 12.20 -20.76
C ASP A 22 -11.03 13.43 -21.69
N ASN A 23 -11.31 14.61 -21.13
CA ASN A 23 -11.51 15.87 -21.85
C ASN A 23 -10.41 16.89 -21.51
N ASP A 24 -9.90 17.61 -22.51
CA ASP A 24 -8.76 18.53 -22.35
C ASP A 24 -9.06 19.74 -21.46
N ASP A 25 -10.30 20.22 -21.45
CA ASP A 25 -10.75 21.32 -20.56
C ASP A 25 -11.05 20.84 -19.13
N GLY A 26 -10.91 19.53 -18.88
CA GLY A 26 -11.35 18.90 -17.65
C GLY A 26 -12.88 18.88 -17.51
N VAL A 27 -13.36 18.82 -16.26
CA VAL A 27 -14.81 18.87 -15.99
C VAL A 27 -15.14 19.40 -14.60
N ASN A 28 -16.21 20.17 -14.47
CA ASN A 28 -16.76 20.49 -13.14
C ASN A 28 -17.78 19.42 -12.75
N ILE A 29 -17.66 18.87 -11.54
CA ILE A 29 -18.72 18.06 -10.94
C ILE A 29 -19.87 18.99 -10.54
N ARG A 30 -21.10 18.60 -10.82
CA ARG A 30 -22.30 19.38 -10.51
C ARG A 30 -23.26 18.65 -9.57
N SER A 31 -24.11 19.40 -8.87
CA SER A 31 -25.17 18.80 -8.04
C SER A 31 -26.25 18.08 -8.87
N ARG A 32 -26.49 18.54 -10.09
CA ARG A 32 -27.39 17.96 -11.09
C ARG A 32 -26.97 18.46 -12.49
N PRO A 33 -27.61 18.00 -13.58
CA PRO A 33 -27.36 18.51 -14.92
C PRO A 33 -27.43 20.04 -15.01
N ALA A 34 -26.58 20.64 -15.84
CA ALA A 34 -26.46 22.09 -15.93
C ALA A 34 -27.77 22.75 -16.41
N GLU A 35 -28.41 22.11 -17.39
CA GLU A 35 -29.70 22.46 -17.98
C GLU A 35 -30.88 22.32 -17.01
N LEU A 36 -30.71 21.55 -15.94
CA LEU A 36 -31.68 21.42 -14.83
C LEU A 36 -31.34 22.35 -13.65
N GLY A 37 -30.46 23.34 -13.87
CA GLY A 37 -30.07 24.33 -12.86
C GLY A 37 -28.97 23.86 -11.90
N GLY A 38 -28.22 22.81 -12.25
CA GLY A 38 -27.18 22.26 -11.39
C GLY A 38 -25.97 23.17 -11.22
N ILE A 39 -25.59 23.39 -9.96
CA ILE A 39 -24.45 24.24 -9.60
C ILE A 39 -23.15 23.43 -9.59
N LYS A 40 -22.04 24.11 -9.85
CA LYS A 40 -20.71 23.50 -9.78
C LYS A 40 -20.33 23.24 -8.33
N LEU A 41 -19.96 22.00 -8.01
CA LEU A 41 -19.44 21.59 -6.71
C LEU A 41 -17.92 21.82 -6.60
N THR A 42 -17.24 21.97 -7.74
CA THR A 42 -15.83 22.34 -7.81
C THR A 42 -15.65 23.80 -8.18
N ARG A 43 -14.69 24.49 -7.54
CA ARG A 43 -14.31 25.86 -7.92
C ARG A 43 -13.57 25.91 -9.25
N THR A 44 -12.71 24.92 -9.48
CA THR A 44 -11.95 24.72 -10.72
C THR A 44 -12.37 23.38 -11.33
N PRO A 45 -12.35 23.24 -12.66
CA PRO A 45 -12.55 21.94 -13.28
C PRO A 45 -11.56 20.91 -12.71
N LEU A 46 -12.03 19.68 -12.53
CA LEU A 46 -11.16 18.53 -12.34
C LEU A 46 -10.24 18.42 -13.55
N PRO A 47 -8.92 18.27 -13.34
CA PRO A 47 -8.00 18.19 -14.45
C PRO A 47 -8.27 16.95 -15.31
N PRO A 48 -7.85 16.96 -16.58
CA PRO A 48 -7.77 15.76 -17.40
C PRO A 48 -7.01 14.65 -16.66
N ALA A 49 -7.34 13.39 -16.96
CA ALA A 49 -6.80 12.21 -16.29
C ALA A 49 -7.15 12.08 -14.79
N THR A 50 -8.11 12.85 -14.28
CA THR A 50 -8.68 12.59 -12.95
C THR A 50 -9.45 11.27 -12.97
N ARG A 51 -9.12 10.35 -12.06
CA ARG A 51 -9.84 9.08 -11.88
C ARG A 51 -11.23 9.35 -11.29
N VAL A 52 -12.23 8.66 -11.82
CA VAL A 52 -13.61 8.68 -11.34
C VAL A 52 -14.17 7.26 -11.29
N PHE A 53 -15.22 7.06 -10.51
CA PHE A 53 -16.06 5.87 -10.58
C PHE A 53 -17.47 6.29 -10.96
N VAL A 54 -18.01 5.70 -12.01
CA VAL A 54 -19.34 6.00 -12.54
C VAL A 54 -20.32 4.98 -11.98
N SER A 55 -21.24 5.38 -11.10
CA SER A 55 -22.22 4.46 -10.50
C SER A 55 -23.62 4.54 -11.11
N GLY A 56 -23.94 5.61 -11.84
CA GLY A 56 -25.29 5.78 -12.38
C GLY A 56 -25.47 6.93 -13.36
N ARG A 57 -26.72 7.19 -13.72
CA ARG A 57 -27.15 8.26 -14.63
C ARG A 57 -28.17 9.16 -13.93
N HIS A 58 -28.31 10.40 -14.40
CA HIS A 58 -29.41 11.25 -13.95
C HIS A 58 -30.76 10.72 -14.49
N PRO A 59 -31.84 10.71 -13.68
CA PRO A 59 -33.15 10.19 -14.11
C PRO A 59 -33.76 10.94 -15.29
N GLU A 60 -33.57 12.27 -15.34
CA GLU A 60 -34.17 13.14 -16.38
C GLU A 60 -33.20 13.50 -17.52
N ALA A 61 -31.90 13.25 -17.35
CA ALA A 61 -30.87 13.60 -18.33
C ALA A 61 -29.80 12.49 -18.40
N PRO A 62 -30.09 11.34 -19.06
CA PRO A 62 -29.27 10.13 -18.99
C PRO A 62 -27.81 10.28 -19.47
N GLU A 63 -27.51 11.32 -20.25
CA GLU A 63 -26.17 11.74 -20.68
C GLU A 63 -25.32 12.32 -19.54
N TRP A 64 -25.92 12.62 -18.39
CA TRP A 64 -25.21 13.00 -17.17
C TRP A 64 -24.98 11.80 -16.28
N TRP A 65 -23.71 11.48 -16.11
CA TRP A 65 -23.25 10.38 -15.30
C TRP A 65 -22.95 10.84 -13.89
N TYR A 66 -23.44 10.08 -12.92
CA TYR A 66 -23.13 10.26 -11.52
C TYR A 66 -21.79 9.62 -11.22
N VAL A 67 -20.84 10.46 -10.79
CA VAL A 67 -19.45 10.08 -10.56
C VAL A 67 -19.02 10.36 -9.14
N THR A 68 -18.17 9.48 -8.63
CA THR A 68 -17.43 9.66 -7.39
C THR A 68 -15.94 9.76 -7.71
N THR A 69 -15.27 10.77 -7.17
CA THR A 69 -13.81 10.93 -7.29
C THR A 69 -13.21 11.21 -5.92
N ARG A 70 -11.94 10.85 -5.75
CA ARG A 70 -11.17 11.16 -4.56
C ARG A 70 -10.26 12.35 -4.84
N LEU A 71 -10.47 13.45 -4.10
CA LEU A 71 -9.63 14.63 -4.12
C LEU A 71 -8.93 14.75 -2.76
N ALA A 72 -7.61 14.58 -2.76
CA ALA A 72 -6.78 14.57 -1.56
C ALA A 72 -7.36 13.63 -0.47
N SER A 73 -7.94 14.21 0.59
CA SER A 73 -8.54 13.50 1.73
C SER A 73 -10.06 13.50 1.74
N THR A 74 -10.72 13.81 0.62
CA THR A 74 -12.18 13.89 0.53
C THR A 74 -12.70 13.17 -0.70
N PHE A 75 -13.91 12.62 -0.60
CA PHE A 75 -14.65 12.16 -1.76
C PHE A 75 -15.56 13.29 -2.25
N LEU A 76 -15.55 13.52 -3.55
CA LEU A 76 -16.47 14.42 -4.22
C LEU A 76 -17.36 13.61 -5.14
N ARG A 77 -18.65 13.93 -5.13
CA ARG A 77 -19.69 13.20 -5.86
C ARG A 77 -20.67 14.15 -6.53
N GLY A 78 -21.19 13.75 -7.68
CA GLY A 78 -22.15 14.53 -8.44
C GLY A 78 -22.13 14.16 -9.91
N TYR A 79 -22.60 15.05 -10.77
CA TYR A 79 -22.82 14.77 -12.18
C TYR A 79 -21.77 15.39 -13.08
N VAL A 80 -21.39 14.64 -14.11
CA VAL A 80 -20.57 15.06 -15.24
C VAL A 80 -21.19 14.55 -16.53
N GLN A 81 -20.96 15.23 -17.65
CA GLN A 81 -21.42 14.74 -18.96
C GLN A 81 -20.63 13.50 -19.38
N ASP A 82 -21.32 12.53 -19.96
CA ASP A 82 -20.77 11.22 -20.32
C ASP A 82 -19.58 11.28 -21.26
N PHE A 83 -19.64 12.11 -22.31
CA PHE A 83 -18.58 12.27 -23.30
C PHE A 83 -17.28 12.86 -22.71
N ARG A 84 -17.29 13.32 -21.46
CA ARG A 84 -16.12 13.79 -20.73
C ARG A 84 -15.43 12.68 -19.93
N VAL A 85 -16.04 11.51 -19.83
CA VAL A 85 -15.56 10.38 -19.04
C VAL A 85 -15.30 9.20 -19.95
N ASN A 86 -14.09 8.65 -19.88
CA ASN A 86 -13.78 7.38 -20.52
C ASN A 86 -13.82 6.25 -19.50
N THR A 87 -14.73 5.29 -19.70
CA THR A 87 -14.89 4.10 -18.87
C THR A 87 -14.25 2.85 -19.48
N ASP A 88 -13.67 2.93 -20.68
CA ASP A 88 -12.94 1.83 -21.32
C ASP A 88 -11.50 1.76 -20.79
N VAL A 89 -11.39 1.45 -19.50
CA VAL A 89 -10.12 1.34 -18.79
C VAL A 89 -9.53 -0.06 -19.04
N PRO A 90 -8.25 -0.19 -19.42
CA PRO A 90 -7.67 -1.49 -19.79
C PRO A 90 -7.59 -2.48 -18.62
N GLU A 91 -7.39 -1.97 -17.41
CA GLU A 91 -7.41 -2.78 -16.19
C GLU A 91 -7.70 -1.91 -14.95
N PRO A 92 -8.19 -2.48 -13.85
CA PRO A 92 -8.55 -1.75 -12.64
C PRO A 92 -7.52 -0.72 -12.15
N GLY A 93 -6.24 -1.10 -12.14
CA GLY A 93 -5.11 -0.28 -11.70
C GLY A 93 -4.62 0.75 -12.71
N ALA A 94 -5.10 0.75 -13.96
CA ALA A 94 -4.56 1.61 -15.01
C ALA A 94 -4.72 3.09 -14.67
N ARG A 95 -3.76 3.93 -15.06
CA ARG A 95 -3.80 5.39 -14.91
C ARG A 95 -3.80 6.03 -16.27
N LEU A 96 -4.62 7.06 -16.46
CA LEU A 96 -4.48 7.94 -17.62
C LEU A 96 -3.33 8.91 -17.34
N TYR A 97 -2.41 9.06 -18.29
CA TYR A 97 -1.23 9.91 -18.17
C TYR A 97 -1.16 10.89 -19.32
N GLN A 98 -0.91 12.14 -19.00
CA GLN A 98 -0.68 13.22 -19.95
C GLN A 98 0.82 13.25 -20.30
N ILE A 99 1.16 12.99 -21.55
CA ILE A 99 2.55 13.04 -22.03
C ILE A 99 3.04 14.48 -21.96
N ALA A 100 4.12 14.69 -21.22
CA ALA A 100 4.83 15.95 -21.12
C ALA A 100 5.91 16.10 -22.20
N GLU A 101 6.33 17.33 -22.46
CA GLU A 101 7.48 17.59 -23.31
C GLU A 101 8.75 16.98 -22.67
N GLY A 102 9.53 16.25 -23.47
CA GLY A 102 10.73 15.55 -23.00
C GLY A 102 10.48 14.18 -22.38
N ASP A 103 9.22 13.74 -22.23
CA ASP A 103 8.94 12.34 -21.86
C ASP A 103 9.50 11.39 -22.93
N THR A 104 10.08 10.28 -22.46
CA THR A 104 10.53 9.17 -23.31
C THR A 104 9.85 7.89 -22.88
N VAL A 105 9.62 6.95 -23.80
CA VAL A 105 8.98 5.66 -23.50
C VAL A 105 9.82 4.88 -22.48
N GLU A 106 11.14 4.85 -22.65
CA GLU A 106 12.07 4.26 -21.68
C GLU A 106 11.94 4.93 -20.30
N GLY A 107 11.87 6.27 -20.25
CA GLY A 107 11.73 7.01 -19.00
C GLY A 107 10.41 6.69 -18.28
N LEU A 108 9.31 6.61 -19.03
CA LEU A 108 8.02 6.17 -18.52
C LEU A 108 8.10 4.71 -18.02
N ALA A 109 8.63 3.80 -18.83
CA ALA A 109 8.75 2.39 -18.48
C ALA A 109 9.62 2.20 -17.21
N ARG A 110 10.75 2.89 -17.12
CA ARG A 110 11.62 2.89 -15.94
C ARG A 110 10.88 3.42 -14.72
N ARG A 111 10.18 4.54 -14.84
CA ARG A 111 9.43 5.13 -13.71
C ARG A 111 8.34 4.20 -13.19
N GLU A 112 7.60 3.57 -14.10
CA GLU A 112 6.43 2.77 -13.76
C GLU A 112 6.76 1.34 -13.34
N PHE A 113 7.82 0.76 -13.92
CA PHE A 113 8.11 -0.66 -13.78
C PHE A 113 9.45 -0.98 -13.12
N SER A 114 10.33 0.00 -12.84
CA SER A 114 11.67 -0.26 -12.26
C SER A 114 11.68 -1.13 -11.00
N ALA A 115 10.69 -0.96 -10.12
CA ALA A 115 10.57 -1.80 -8.92
C ALA A 115 10.34 -3.30 -9.22
N HIS A 116 9.98 -3.62 -10.47
CA HIS A 116 9.71 -4.96 -10.98
C HIS A 116 10.70 -5.38 -12.08
N VAL A 117 11.69 -4.53 -12.39
CA VAL A 117 12.81 -4.87 -13.26
C VAL A 117 13.83 -5.67 -12.44
N THR A 118 13.89 -6.98 -12.67
CA THR A 118 14.97 -7.83 -12.17
C THR A 118 16.16 -7.79 -13.14
N ASP A 119 17.39 -8.08 -12.68
CA ASP A 119 18.55 -8.15 -13.58
C ASP A 119 18.31 -9.18 -14.70
N GLY A 120 18.49 -8.74 -15.96
CA GLY A 120 18.16 -9.51 -17.17
C GLY A 120 16.78 -9.25 -17.77
N HIS A 121 15.99 -8.34 -17.18
CA HIS A 121 14.71 -7.89 -17.71
C HIS A 121 14.91 -6.57 -18.48
N ASP A 122 14.82 -6.65 -19.80
CA ASP A 122 15.04 -5.51 -20.65
C ASP A 122 13.84 -4.54 -20.55
N LEU A 123 14.10 -3.27 -20.18
CA LEU A 123 13.08 -2.20 -20.11
C LEU A 123 12.22 -2.15 -21.38
N ARG A 124 12.78 -2.59 -22.51
CA ARG A 124 12.10 -2.78 -23.80
C ARG A 124 10.80 -3.57 -23.74
N TYR A 125 10.72 -4.61 -22.88
CA TYR A 125 9.45 -5.35 -22.72
C TYR A 125 8.34 -4.41 -22.22
N TYR A 126 8.65 -3.58 -21.22
CA TYR A 126 7.69 -2.65 -20.66
C TYR A 126 7.37 -1.50 -21.62
N GLU A 127 8.32 -1.08 -22.45
CA GLU A 127 8.06 -0.14 -23.55
C GLU A 127 7.11 -0.75 -24.59
N ASN A 128 7.30 -2.02 -24.95
CA ASN A 128 6.40 -2.76 -25.83
C ASN A 128 5.00 -2.91 -25.20
N VAL A 129 4.91 -3.13 -23.89
CA VAL A 129 3.62 -3.16 -23.16
C VAL A 129 2.90 -1.81 -23.28
N LEU A 130 3.61 -0.69 -23.06
CA LEU A 130 3.02 0.64 -23.21
C LEU A 130 2.47 0.85 -24.63
N LEU A 131 3.20 0.42 -25.66
CA LEU A 131 2.72 0.49 -27.05
C LEU A 131 1.50 -0.41 -27.28
N ALA A 132 1.55 -1.67 -26.84
CA ALA A 132 0.49 -2.65 -27.06
C ALA A 132 -0.84 -2.21 -26.47
N VAL A 133 -0.85 -1.83 -25.19
CA VAL A 133 -2.08 -1.41 -24.48
C VAL A 133 -2.70 -0.18 -25.11
N ASN A 134 -1.87 0.79 -25.49
CA ASN A 134 -2.37 2.04 -26.05
C ASN A 134 -2.85 1.87 -27.49
N ARG A 135 -2.24 0.96 -28.26
CA ARG A 135 -2.75 0.59 -29.58
C ARG A 135 -4.07 -0.15 -29.51
N ASP A 136 -4.21 -1.12 -28.60
CA ASP A 136 -5.46 -1.85 -28.37
C ASP A 136 -6.63 -0.92 -28.00
N LYS A 137 -6.32 0.19 -27.32
CA LYS A 137 -7.28 1.23 -26.92
C LYS A 137 -7.35 2.42 -27.89
N ASP A 138 -6.81 2.29 -29.10
CA ASP A 138 -6.81 3.32 -30.15
C ASP A 138 -6.31 4.70 -29.68
N ARG A 139 -5.29 4.74 -28.80
CA ARG A 139 -4.73 5.97 -28.25
C ARG A 139 -3.64 6.55 -29.14
N ALA A 140 -3.86 7.76 -29.63
CA ALA A 140 -2.93 8.48 -30.52
C ALA A 140 -1.60 8.93 -29.86
N GLY A 141 -1.39 8.72 -28.56
CA GLY A 141 -0.20 9.23 -27.86
C GLY A 141 1.09 8.43 -28.05
N LEU A 142 1.01 7.21 -28.60
CA LEU A 142 2.17 6.37 -28.93
C LEU A 142 2.16 5.99 -30.40
N ARG A 143 3.31 6.13 -31.05
CA ARG A 143 3.57 5.64 -32.41
C ARG A 143 4.80 4.75 -32.44
N GLY A 144 4.94 3.97 -33.51
CA GLY A 144 6.11 3.12 -33.74
C GLY A 144 5.79 1.65 -33.87
N SER A 145 6.81 0.82 -33.74
CA SER A 145 6.73 -0.64 -33.77
C SER A 145 7.33 -1.22 -32.50
N PHE A 146 6.96 -2.47 -32.20
CA PHE A 146 7.62 -3.22 -31.13
C PHE A 146 9.13 -3.25 -31.35
N GLN A 147 9.87 -3.11 -30.26
CA GLN A 147 11.31 -3.23 -30.26
C GLN A 147 11.69 -4.71 -30.20
N ALA A 148 12.60 -5.12 -31.08
CA ALA A 148 13.15 -6.47 -31.14
C ALA A 148 14.54 -6.51 -30.48
N PRO A 149 14.93 -7.64 -29.86
CA PRO A 149 16.28 -7.82 -29.37
C PRO A 149 17.27 -7.88 -30.54
N ASN A 150 17.98 -6.79 -30.81
CA ASN A 150 19.08 -6.77 -31.77
C ASN A 150 20.36 -7.35 -31.13
N ILE A 151 20.97 -8.33 -31.81
CA ILE A 151 22.19 -9.05 -31.39
C ILE A 151 23.43 -8.13 -31.36
N LEU A 152 23.35 -6.95 -31.98
CA LEU A 152 24.45 -6.00 -32.15
C LEU A 152 24.36 -4.73 -31.28
N GLY A 153 23.45 -4.68 -30.30
CA GLY A 153 23.45 -3.63 -29.26
C GLY A 153 22.96 -2.24 -29.67
N GLU A 154 22.79 -1.94 -30.95
CA GLU A 154 22.19 -0.69 -31.43
C GLU A 154 20.67 -0.85 -31.54
N GLY A 155 19.97 -0.60 -30.43
CA GLY A 155 18.51 -0.52 -30.41
C GLY A 155 18.06 0.89 -30.75
N ALA A 156 17.50 1.10 -31.94
CA ALA A 156 16.79 2.33 -32.25
C ALA A 156 15.52 2.42 -31.37
N ASN A 157 15.33 3.54 -30.67
CA ASN A 157 14.09 3.86 -29.95
C ASN A 157 12.96 4.07 -30.97
N ASN A 158 12.35 2.96 -31.38
CA ASN A 158 11.33 2.94 -32.43
C ASN A 158 9.95 3.37 -31.92
N ILE A 159 9.78 3.51 -30.61
CA ILE A 159 8.52 3.94 -30.00
C ILE A 159 8.66 5.41 -29.63
N GLN A 160 7.76 6.23 -30.15
CA GLN A 160 7.76 7.68 -29.98
C GLN A 160 6.51 8.12 -29.22
N LEU A 161 6.69 9.08 -28.32
CA LEU A 161 5.62 9.72 -27.58
C LEU A 161 5.23 11.04 -28.26
N GLU A 162 3.94 11.34 -28.29
CA GLU A 162 3.43 12.64 -28.70
C GLU A 162 3.07 13.47 -27.47
N ALA A 163 3.87 14.51 -27.20
CA ALA A 163 3.58 15.47 -26.13
C ALA A 163 2.18 16.07 -26.30
N GLY A 164 1.48 16.31 -25.18
CA GLY A 164 0.11 16.81 -25.20
C GLY A 164 -0.96 15.74 -25.45
N ARG A 165 -0.60 14.49 -25.76
CA ARG A 165 -1.54 13.36 -25.84
C ARG A 165 -1.64 12.61 -24.51
N ARG A 166 -2.72 11.83 -24.37
CA ARG A 166 -3.00 11.02 -23.17
C ARG A 166 -2.95 9.54 -23.48
N ILE A 167 -2.33 8.78 -22.58
CA ILE A 167 -2.03 7.37 -22.73
C ILE A 167 -2.36 6.61 -21.46
N TRP A 168 -2.63 5.32 -21.59
CA TRP A 168 -2.76 4.41 -20.46
C TRP A 168 -1.38 3.99 -19.95
N LEU A 169 -1.20 4.11 -18.65
CA LEU A 169 -0.14 3.44 -17.88
C LEU A 169 -0.79 2.32 -17.08
N VAL A 170 -0.43 1.08 -17.40
CA VAL A 170 -0.96 -0.12 -16.71
C VAL A 170 -0.13 -0.49 -15.51
N SER A 171 -0.72 -1.23 -14.58
CA SER A 171 0.00 -1.78 -13.43
C SER A 171 1.06 -2.81 -13.85
N PRO A 172 2.12 -3.00 -13.05
CA PRO A 172 3.12 -4.04 -13.29
C PRO A 172 2.52 -5.45 -13.39
N ALA A 173 1.48 -5.73 -12.61
CA ALA A 173 0.81 -7.03 -12.65
C ALA A 173 0.12 -7.28 -14.00
N HIS A 174 -0.46 -6.23 -14.61
CA HIS A 174 -1.09 -6.32 -15.92
C HIS A 174 -0.04 -6.42 -17.02
N ALA A 175 1.02 -5.62 -16.93
CA ALA A 175 2.17 -5.74 -17.81
C ALA A 175 2.71 -7.18 -17.81
N LEU A 176 2.85 -7.84 -16.66
CA LEU A 176 3.26 -9.25 -16.59
C LEU A 176 2.23 -10.23 -17.17
N ALA A 177 0.94 -9.88 -17.13
CA ALA A 177 -0.12 -10.71 -17.70
C ALA A 177 -0.06 -10.74 -19.23
N LEU A 178 0.42 -9.68 -19.88
CA LEU A 178 0.53 -9.52 -21.34
C LEU A 178 1.74 -10.23 -21.96
N LYS A 179 2.54 -10.94 -21.16
CA LYS A 179 3.80 -11.56 -21.58
C LYS A 179 3.65 -12.59 -22.71
N SER A 180 2.48 -13.19 -22.88
CA SER A 180 2.22 -14.12 -24.00
C SER A 180 1.78 -13.42 -25.28
N GLU A 181 1.51 -12.12 -25.23
CA GLU A 181 0.90 -11.34 -26.32
C GLU A 181 1.85 -10.24 -26.82
N VAL A 182 2.71 -9.72 -25.95
CA VAL A 182 3.65 -8.65 -26.25
C VAL A 182 5.05 -9.23 -26.50
N PRO A 183 5.73 -8.87 -27.60
CA PRO A 183 7.04 -9.43 -27.92
C PRO A 183 8.08 -9.27 -26.80
N ASP A 184 8.76 -10.37 -26.53
CA ASP A 184 9.66 -10.54 -25.41
C ASP A 184 11.03 -9.88 -25.64
N GLY A 185 11.43 -8.98 -24.74
CA GLY A 185 12.79 -8.41 -24.70
C GLY A 185 13.81 -9.28 -23.93
N SER A 186 13.35 -10.21 -23.08
CA SER A 186 14.12 -11.28 -22.37
C SER A 186 13.32 -11.76 -21.15
N LEU A 187 13.19 -13.09 -20.94
CA LEU A 187 12.31 -13.67 -19.90
C LEU A 187 12.78 -14.99 -19.28
N THR A 188 12.49 -15.14 -17.99
CA THR A 188 12.35 -16.45 -17.30
C THR A 188 10.98 -16.57 -16.58
N ASN A 189 10.54 -17.80 -16.28
CA ASN A 189 9.12 -18.21 -16.21
C ASN A 189 8.44 -18.28 -14.82
N GLY A 190 8.87 -17.51 -13.81
CA GLY A 190 8.30 -17.62 -12.44
C GLY A 190 7.24 -16.59 -12.02
N LEU A 191 7.33 -15.34 -12.49
CA LEU A 191 6.59 -14.19 -11.93
C LEU A 191 5.18 -13.97 -12.51
N VAL A 192 4.91 -14.51 -13.70
CA VAL A 192 3.66 -14.32 -14.46
C VAL A 192 2.44 -14.81 -13.68
N ALA A 193 2.56 -15.97 -13.03
CA ALA A 193 1.45 -16.58 -12.31
C ALA A 193 1.08 -15.79 -11.05
N LYS A 194 2.01 -15.04 -10.43
CA LYS A 194 1.68 -14.21 -9.25
C LYS A 194 0.98 -12.91 -9.65
N GLY A 195 1.43 -12.26 -10.74
CA GLY A 195 0.80 -11.05 -11.26
C GLY A 195 -0.63 -11.27 -11.76
N ARG A 196 -0.85 -12.32 -12.56
CA ARG A 196 -2.21 -12.69 -13.03
C ARG A 196 -3.17 -13.00 -11.87
N ARG A 197 -2.68 -13.68 -10.82
CA ARG A 197 -3.48 -13.96 -9.62
C ARG A 197 -3.90 -12.70 -8.89
N ALA A 198 -2.97 -11.79 -8.60
CA ALA A 198 -3.27 -10.55 -7.87
C ALA A 198 -4.31 -9.67 -8.60
N LEU A 199 -4.23 -9.57 -9.93
CA LEU A 199 -5.24 -8.84 -10.72
C LEU A 199 -6.61 -9.51 -10.69
N GLY A 200 -6.64 -10.84 -10.84
CA GLY A 200 -7.89 -11.60 -10.73
C GLY A 200 -8.58 -11.35 -9.40
N HIS A 201 -7.83 -11.40 -8.29
CA HIS A 201 -8.37 -11.13 -6.95
C HIS A 201 -8.94 -9.72 -6.79
N MET A 202 -8.29 -8.69 -7.36
CA MET A 202 -8.79 -7.32 -7.33
C MET A 202 -10.09 -7.17 -8.15
N GLN A 203 -10.13 -7.81 -9.31
CA GLN A 203 -11.32 -7.82 -10.16
C GLN A 203 -12.49 -8.49 -9.45
N ASP A 204 -12.27 -9.62 -8.77
CA ASP A 204 -13.31 -10.32 -8.01
C ASP A 204 -13.87 -9.48 -6.84
N ILE A 205 -13.00 -8.75 -6.11
CA ILE A 205 -13.44 -7.81 -5.07
C ILE A 205 -14.30 -6.71 -5.67
N LEU A 206 -13.83 -6.05 -6.72
CA LEU A 206 -14.59 -4.98 -7.37
C LEU A 206 -15.93 -5.51 -7.90
N GLN A 207 -15.91 -6.64 -8.58
CA GLN A 207 -17.09 -7.30 -9.14
C GLN A 207 -18.12 -7.59 -8.04
N SER A 208 -17.67 -8.06 -6.87
CA SER A 208 -18.59 -8.33 -5.76
C SER A 208 -19.27 -7.08 -5.19
N VAL A 209 -18.64 -5.90 -5.30
CA VAL A 209 -19.25 -4.62 -4.93
C VAL A 209 -20.24 -4.19 -6.01
N THR A 210 -19.87 -4.29 -7.28
CA THR A 210 -20.70 -3.85 -8.40
C THR A 210 -21.91 -4.74 -8.67
N ASP A 211 -21.82 -6.02 -8.34
CA ASP A 211 -22.91 -7.00 -8.45
C ASP A 211 -23.82 -7.03 -7.23
N SER A 212 -23.40 -6.42 -6.12
CA SER A 212 -24.20 -6.35 -4.89
C SER A 212 -25.65 -5.88 -5.09
N PRO A 213 -25.98 -4.90 -5.97
CA PRO A 213 -27.38 -4.52 -6.19
C PRO A 213 -28.30 -5.68 -6.62
N LEU A 214 -27.76 -6.68 -7.33
CA LEU A 214 -28.53 -7.85 -7.81
C LEU A 214 -29.07 -8.71 -6.66
N TYR A 215 -28.42 -8.66 -5.50
CA TYR A 215 -28.74 -9.51 -4.35
C TYR A 215 -29.46 -8.76 -3.22
N LEU A 216 -29.80 -7.49 -3.43
CA LEU A 216 -30.35 -6.63 -2.40
C LEU A 216 -31.69 -7.16 -1.86
N GLY A 217 -32.58 -7.62 -2.75
CA GLY A 217 -33.86 -8.23 -2.35
C GLY A 217 -33.72 -9.52 -1.54
N VAL A 218 -32.59 -10.23 -1.67
CA VAL A 218 -32.31 -11.47 -0.92
C VAL A 218 -31.77 -11.18 0.48
N VAL A 219 -30.99 -10.11 0.63
CA VAL A 219 -30.21 -9.85 1.86
C VAL A 219 -30.83 -8.77 2.73
N ALA A 220 -31.35 -7.71 2.15
CA ALA A 220 -31.66 -6.49 2.89
C ALA A 220 -33.04 -6.51 3.57
N GLY A 221 -33.98 -7.33 3.10
CA GLY A 221 -35.32 -7.45 3.70
C GLY A 221 -35.98 -6.07 3.89
N GLU A 222 -36.39 -5.76 5.12
CA GLU A 222 -36.98 -4.47 5.50
C GLU A 222 -36.02 -3.27 5.39
N TYR A 223 -34.70 -3.49 5.37
CA TYR A 223 -33.68 -2.45 5.23
C TYR A 223 -33.33 -2.16 3.77
N ALA A 224 -33.98 -2.84 2.81
CA ALA A 224 -33.72 -2.68 1.38
C ALA A 224 -33.84 -1.23 0.93
N GLU A 225 -34.86 -0.51 1.38
CA GLU A 225 -35.11 0.87 0.96
C GLU A 225 -34.00 1.83 1.46
N ALA A 226 -33.63 1.71 2.74
CA ALA A 226 -32.58 2.53 3.34
C ALA A 226 -31.22 2.32 2.66
N ILE A 227 -30.90 1.07 2.28
CA ILE A 227 -29.64 0.77 1.58
C ILE A 227 -29.72 1.23 0.12
N THR A 228 -30.84 0.96 -0.57
CA THR A 228 -31.01 1.31 -1.99
C THR A 228 -30.83 2.82 -2.22
N ALA A 229 -31.31 3.66 -1.29
CA ALA A 229 -31.16 5.10 -1.37
C ALA A 229 -29.70 5.58 -1.40
N HIS A 230 -28.79 4.87 -0.72
CA HIS A 230 -27.37 5.23 -0.61
C HIS A 230 -26.44 4.31 -1.43
N LEU A 231 -26.98 3.27 -2.06
CA LEU A 231 -26.19 2.23 -2.71
C LEU A 231 -25.27 2.76 -3.83
N PRO A 232 -25.70 3.67 -4.73
CA PRO A 232 -24.81 4.22 -5.76
C PRO A 232 -23.62 4.99 -5.17
N GLU A 233 -23.82 5.65 -4.03
CA GLU A 233 -22.77 6.37 -3.32
C GLU A 233 -21.80 5.40 -2.64
N ILE A 234 -22.34 4.42 -1.91
CA ILE A 234 -21.56 3.39 -1.23
C ILE A 234 -20.67 2.64 -2.23
N ILE A 235 -21.24 2.16 -3.33
CA ILE A 235 -20.50 1.48 -4.40
C ILE A 235 -19.41 2.41 -4.95
N GLY A 236 -19.74 3.67 -5.24
CA GLY A 236 -18.78 4.63 -5.77
C GLY A 236 -17.60 4.91 -4.84
N VAL A 237 -17.87 5.11 -3.54
CA VAL A 237 -16.83 5.35 -2.52
C VAL A 237 -15.99 4.11 -2.30
N THR A 238 -16.62 2.93 -2.13
CA THR A 238 -15.91 1.66 -1.93
C THR A 238 -15.03 1.33 -3.13
N ALA A 239 -15.56 1.44 -4.35
CA ALA A 239 -14.79 1.19 -5.56
C ALA A 239 -13.63 2.19 -5.70
N ALA A 240 -13.89 3.49 -5.56
CA ALA A 240 -12.84 4.52 -5.62
C ALA A 240 -11.75 4.30 -4.56
N PHE A 241 -12.10 3.85 -3.36
CA PHE A 241 -11.14 3.46 -2.34
C PHE A 241 -10.29 2.26 -2.76
N ILE A 242 -10.93 1.19 -3.24
CA ILE A 242 -10.22 0.00 -3.75
C ILE A 242 -9.24 0.43 -4.85
N PHE A 243 -9.67 1.22 -5.83
CA PHE A 243 -8.77 1.69 -6.89
C PHE A 243 -7.61 2.55 -6.39
N ALA A 244 -7.82 3.38 -5.36
CA ALA A 244 -6.80 4.28 -4.86
C ALA A 244 -5.77 3.60 -3.96
N GLU A 245 -6.18 2.59 -3.17
CA GLU A 245 -5.37 2.07 -2.05
C GLU A 245 -5.12 0.55 -2.15
N ALA A 246 -5.88 -0.19 -2.94
CA ALA A 246 -5.82 -1.65 -2.93
C ALA A 246 -4.54 -2.20 -3.55
N ALA A 247 -4.01 -1.60 -4.62
CA ALA A 247 -2.84 -2.16 -5.30
C ALA A 247 -1.66 -2.34 -4.33
N SER A 248 -1.36 -1.34 -3.50
CA SER A 248 -0.24 -1.42 -2.55
C SER A 248 -0.53 -2.28 -1.32
N ALA A 249 -1.74 -2.18 -0.74
CA ALA A 249 -2.10 -2.89 0.48
C ALA A 249 -2.30 -4.41 0.25
N PHE A 250 -2.89 -4.78 -0.89
CA PHE A 250 -3.12 -6.19 -1.23
C PHE A 250 -1.89 -6.89 -1.80
N LEU A 251 -0.95 -6.16 -2.43
CA LEU A 251 0.34 -6.75 -2.84
C LEU A 251 1.23 -7.10 -1.64
N ALA A 252 1.06 -6.44 -0.49
CA ALA A 252 1.75 -6.75 0.76
C ALA A 252 1.11 -7.92 1.56
N ALA A 253 0.13 -8.63 0.97
CA ALA A 253 -0.81 -9.53 1.64
C ALA A 253 -0.20 -10.47 2.71
N THR A 254 -0.43 -10.09 3.97
CA THR A 254 -0.50 -10.99 5.11
C THR A 254 -1.97 -11.12 5.54
N PRO A 255 -2.42 -12.25 6.12
CA PRO A 255 -3.80 -12.43 6.59
C PRO A 255 -4.32 -11.31 7.50
N THR A 256 -3.41 -10.60 8.18
CA THR A 256 -3.72 -9.47 9.04
C THR A 256 -4.10 -8.17 8.31
N GLY A 257 -3.79 -8.02 7.02
CA GLY A 257 -4.13 -6.83 6.24
C GLY A 257 -5.63 -6.73 5.91
N VAL A 258 -6.33 -7.87 5.87
CA VAL A 258 -7.75 -7.94 5.50
C VAL A 258 -8.63 -7.24 6.55
N GLY A 259 -8.40 -7.46 7.84
CA GLY A 259 -9.17 -6.82 8.91
C GLY A 259 -8.99 -5.31 8.99
N GLN A 260 -7.78 -4.80 8.67
CA GLN A 260 -7.51 -3.37 8.62
C GLN A 260 -8.23 -2.68 7.45
N LEU A 261 -8.21 -3.30 6.27
CA LEU A 261 -8.94 -2.83 5.10
C LEU A 261 -10.45 -2.84 5.35
N ALA A 262 -10.96 -3.90 5.97
CA ALA A 262 -12.36 -4.02 6.37
C ALA A 262 -12.79 -2.89 7.31
N ALA A 263 -12.00 -2.59 8.35
CA ALA A 263 -12.30 -1.52 9.30
C ALA A 263 -12.36 -0.14 8.62
N LEU A 264 -11.41 0.16 7.73
CA LEU A 264 -11.40 1.42 6.99
C LEU A 264 -12.61 1.52 6.04
N LEU A 265 -12.93 0.44 5.32
CA LEU A 265 -14.10 0.39 4.45
C LEU A 265 -15.40 0.67 5.22
N ILE A 266 -15.57 0.10 6.42
CA ILE A 266 -16.71 0.37 7.29
C ILE A 266 -16.79 1.87 7.63
N GLN A 267 -15.66 2.50 7.96
CA GLN A 267 -15.63 3.94 8.26
C GLN A 267 -16.03 4.79 7.05
N LEU A 268 -15.57 4.43 5.85
CA LEU A 268 -15.94 5.12 4.62
C LEU A 268 -17.44 4.96 4.30
N ILE A 269 -17.98 3.77 4.51
CA ILE A 269 -19.41 3.50 4.30
C ILE A 269 -20.27 4.27 5.31
N LEU A 270 -19.90 4.26 6.59
CA LEU A 270 -20.56 5.06 7.63
C LEU A 270 -20.56 6.55 7.27
N ALA A 271 -19.44 7.06 6.75
CA ALA A 271 -19.34 8.44 6.28
C ALA A 271 -20.24 8.72 5.08
N ALA A 272 -20.28 7.81 4.09
CA ALA A 272 -21.18 7.91 2.93
C ALA A 272 -22.67 7.88 3.34
N MET A 273 -23.00 7.18 4.42
CA MET A 273 -24.35 7.13 4.98
C MET A 273 -24.66 8.29 5.95
N GLY A 274 -23.71 9.19 6.22
CA GLY A 274 -23.88 10.28 7.20
C GLY A 274 -24.00 9.80 8.66
N ALA A 275 -23.61 8.56 8.96
CA ALA A 275 -23.86 7.88 10.22
C ALA A 275 -22.63 7.82 11.15
N THR A 276 -21.99 8.96 11.40
CA THR A 276 -20.66 9.02 12.07
C THR A 276 -20.65 8.61 13.56
N ALA A 277 -21.79 8.31 14.16
CA ALA A 277 -21.93 7.95 15.59
C ALA A 277 -22.16 6.45 15.85
N ALA A 278 -22.23 5.60 14.81
CA ALA A 278 -22.59 4.18 14.94
C ALA A 278 -21.39 3.24 15.15
N VAL A 279 -20.52 3.54 16.13
CA VAL A 279 -19.29 2.76 16.39
C VAL A 279 -19.58 1.38 17.00
N GLU A 280 -20.69 1.21 17.74
CA GLU A 280 -20.98 -0.01 18.50
C GLU A 280 -21.36 -1.24 17.65
N ALA A 281 -21.79 -1.09 16.40
CA ALA A 281 -22.04 -2.25 15.52
C ALA A 281 -20.80 -2.73 14.75
N GLY A 282 -19.63 -2.15 15.06
CA GLY A 282 -18.39 -2.41 14.34
C GLY A 282 -18.01 -3.90 14.30
N ALA A 283 -18.27 -4.68 15.36
CA ALA A 283 -17.85 -6.07 15.42
C ALA A 283 -18.59 -6.98 14.42
N GLN A 284 -19.90 -6.81 14.24
CA GLN A 284 -20.67 -7.64 13.31
C GLN A 284 -20.45 -7.20 11.86
N ALA A 285 -20.40 -5.89 11.61
CA ALA A 285 -20.06 -5.37 10.29
C ALA A 285 -18.65 -5.83 9.87
N LEU A 286 -17.68 -5.82 10.79
CA LEU A 286 -16.32 -6.29 10.56
C LEU A 286 -16.28 -7.77 10.18
N ARG A 287 -17.07 -8.64 10.83
CA ARG A 287 -17.15 -10.07 10.45
C ARG A 287 -17.65 -10.25 9.02
N HIS A 288 -18.70 -9.53 8.63
CA HIS A 288 -19.21 -9.59 7.26
C HIS A 288 -18.19 -9.02 6.25
N ALA A 289 -17.51 -7.94 6.61
CA ALA A 289 -16.45 -7.33 5.80
C ALA A 289 -15.26 -8.27 5.59
N GLU A 290 -14.76 -8.92 6.64
CA GLU A 290 -13.67 -9.89 6.57
C GLU A 290 -14.06 -11.10 5.71
N LYS A 291 -15.27 -11.62 5.91
CA LYS A 291 -15.79 -12.75 5.11
C LYS A 291 -15.96 -12.36 3.64
N TRP A 292 -16.50 -11.18 3.37
CA TRP A 292 -16.61 -10.62 2.02
C TRP A 292 -15.25 -10.53 1.35
N LEU A 293 -14.28 -9.83 1.95
CA LEU A 293 -12.95 -9.64 1.38
C LEU A 293 -12.23 -10.98 1.17
N THR A 294 -12.31 -11.90 2.14
CA THR A 294 -11.69 -13.22 2.01
C THR A 294 -12.31 -14.01 0.87
N THR A 295 -13.66 -14.05 0.80
CA THR A 295 -14.38 -14.82 -0.23
C THR A 295 -14.13 -14.25 -1.62
N ALA A 296 -14.20 -12.93 -1.79
CA ALA A 296 -13.89 -12.28 -3.06
C ALA A 296 -12.42 -12.48 -3.45
N TRP A 297 -11.49 -12.36 -2.51
CA TRP A 297 -10.07 -12.57 -2.77
C TRP A 297 -9.77 -14.00 -3.22
N THR A 298 -10.49 -15.00 -2.72
CA THR A 298 -10.26 -16.40 -3.13
C THR A 298 -11.13 -16.88 -4.29
N ALA A 299 -12.00 -16.02 -4.84
CA ALA A 299 -12.98 -16.43 -5.84
C ALA A 299 -12.33 -16.92 -7.14
N GLY A 300 -11.28 -16.26 -7.62
CA GLY A 300 -10.57 -16.64 -8.84
C GLY A 300 -11.50 -16.67 -10.06
N GLY A 301 -12.46 -15.75 -10.13
CA GLY A 301 -13.50 -15.71 -11.17
C GLY A 301 -14.68 -16.68 -10.99
N ASP A 302 -14.76 -17.45 -9.89
CA ASP A 302 -15.91 -18.31 -9.60
C ASP A 302 -17.16 -17.47 -9.28
N ALA A 303 -18.13 -17.47 -10.20
CA ALA A 303 -19.37 -16.72 -10.10
C ALA A 303 -20.14 -16.99 -8.79
N LYS A 304 -20.11 -18.22 -8.25
CA LYS A 304 -20.80 -18.53 -6.99
C LYS A 304 -20.11 -17.91 -5.78
N GLN A 305 -18.77 -17.84 -5.81
CA GLN A 305 -18.01 -17.18 -4.75
C GLN A 305 -18.15 -15.66 -4.83
N ILE A 306 -18.16 -15.08 -6.04
CA ILE A 306 -18.43 -13.65 -6.25
C ILE A 306 -19.85 -13.30 -5.77
N GLU A 307 -20.85 -14.12 -6.08
CA GLU A 307 -22.21 -13.97 -5.55
C GLU A 307 -22.23 -14.02 -4.01
N ALA A 308 -21.57 -15.01 -3.41
CA ALA A 308 -21.49 -15.14 -1.95
C ALA A 308 -20.80 -13.93 -1.31
N ALA A 309 -19.71 -13.44 -1.93
CA ALA A 309 -19.00 -12.25 -1.52
C ALA A 309 -19.89 -11.00 -1.61
N SER A 310 -20.64 -10.85 -2.71
CA SER A 310 -21.60 -9.75 -2.91
C SER A 310 -22.68 -9.73 -1.82
N LYS A 311 -23.19 -10.90 -1.44
CA LYS A 311 -24.15 -11.04 -0.34
C LYS A 311 -23.54 -10.68 1.02
N GLU A 312 -22.30 -11.07 1.29
CA GLU A 312 -21.62 -10.69 2.54
C GLU A 312 -21.32 -9.19 2.60
N PHE A 313 -20.97 -8.56 1.46
CA PHE A 313 -20.87 -7.10 1.36
C PHE A 313 -22.20 -6.43 1.73
N LEU A 314 -23.32 -6.89 1.18
CA LEU A 314 -24.65 -6.36 1.56
C LEU A 314 -24.98 -6.58 3.03
N LYS A 315 -24.65 -7.75 3.62
CA LYS A 315 -24.89 -8.00 5.06
C LYS A 315 -24.11 -7.03 5.94
N MET A 316 -22.88 -6.69 5.54
CA MET A 316 -22.12 -5.62 6.18
C MET A 316 -22.88 -4.29 6.10
N LEU A 317 -23.40 -3.91 4.92
CA LEU A 317 -24.18 -2.68 4.75
C LEU A 317 -25.46 -2.66 5.60
N VAL A 318 -26.21 -3.77 5.64
CA VAL A 318 -27.41 -3.92 6.50
C VAL A 318 -27.03 -3.73 7.97
N THR A 319 -25.94 -4.35 8.41
CA THR A 319 -25.46 -4.22 9.79
C THR A 319 -25.12 -2.76 10.13
N ILE A 320 -24.45 -2.07 9.21
CA ILE A 320 -24.13 -0.64 9.34
C ILE A 320 -25.41 0.20 9.39
N ALA A 321 -26.36 -0.06 8.49
CA ALA A 321 -27.63 0.64 8.42
C ALA A 321 -28.46 0.49 9.70
N MET A 322 -28.58 -0.74 10.22
CA MET A 322 -29.27 -1.02 11.49
C MET A 322 -28.64 -0.25 12.64
N ALA A 323 -27.31 -0.19 12.69
CA ALA A 323 -26.58 0.55 13.71
C ALA A 323 -26.83 2.04 13.64
N ALA A 324 -26.78 2.61 12.42
CA ALA A 324 -27.09 4.00 12.18
C ALA A 324 -28.52 4.34 12.64
N LEU A 325 -29.49 3.51 12.25
CA LEU A 325 -30.89 3.66 12.63
C LEU A 325 -31.09 3.56 14.15
N ALA A 326 -30.43 2.61 14.81
CA ALA A 326 -30.50 2.46 16.27
C ALA A 326 -29.98 3.71 17.01
N VAL A 327 -28.90 4.31 16.53
CA VAL A 327 -28.37 5.57 17.09
C VAL A 327 -29.34 6.73 16.87
N THR A 328 -29.99 6.80 15.72
CA THR A 328 -31.01 7.83 15.44
C THR A 328 -32.33 7.58 16.18
N GLY A 329 -32.58 6.33 16.59
CA GLY A 329 -33.87 5.83 17.10
C GLY A 329 -34.10 5.87 18.61
N VAL A 330 -33.17 6.37 19.43
CA VAL A 330 -33.37 6.48 20.91
C VAL A 330 -33.94 7.84 21.35
N ARG A 331 -34.19 8.81 20.45
CA ARG A 331 -34.98 10.01 20.82
C ARG A 331 -35.97 10.37 19.73
N GLY A 332 -37.23 10.02 19.96
CA GLY A 332 -38.37 10.51 19.18
C GLY A 332 -38.44 12.03 19.17
N ASN A 333 -37.86 12.65 18.13
CA ASN A 333 -38.31 13.91 17.55
C ASN A 333 -37.59 14.15 16.22
N LEU A 334 -38.10 13.54 15.15
CA LEU A 334 -37.57 13.60 13.77
C LEU A 334 -37.47 15.03 13.19
N GLY A 335 -38.09 16.03 13.83
CA GLY A 335 -38.05 17.43 13.38
C GLY A 335 -36.77 18.23 13.69
N ARG A 336 -35.80 17.68 14.46
CA ARG A 336 -34.57 18.41 14.85
C ARG A 336 -33.26 17.81 14.35
N ALA A 337 -33.28 16.64 13.70
CA ALA A 337 -32.07 15.95 13.25
C ALA A 337 -31.36 16.64 12.05
N ALA A 338 -32.03 17.53 11.32
CA ALA A 338 -31.51 18.21 10.14
C ALA A 338 -30.47 19.33 10.40
N LYS A 339 -29.92 19.47 11.61
CA LYS A 339 -29.00 20.59 11.96
C LYS A 339 -27.59 20.17 12.42
N ILE A 340 -27.20 18.90 12.28
CA ILE A 340 -25.88 18.40 12.73
C ILE A 340 -24.83 18.40 11.59
N ASP A 341 -25.16 18.93 10.41
CA ASP A 341 -24.34 18.73 9.20
C ASP A 341 -23.14 19.69 9.03
N SER A 342 -22.95 20.70 9.90
CA SER A 342 -22.03 21.81 9.61
C SER A 342 -20.86 22.04 10.59
N ALA A 343 -20.51 21.10 11.46
CA ALA A 343 -19.46 21.31 12.48
C ALA A 343 -18.45 20.17 12.63
N ILE A 344 -18.28 19.32 11.61
CA ILE A 344 -17.42 18.14 11.71
C ILE A 344 -16.35 18.16 10.63
N THR A 345 -15.08 18.20 11.04
CA THR A 345 -13.95 17.95 10.15
C THR A 345 -13.55 16.49 10.27
N VAL A 346 -13.76 15.72 9.21
CA VAL A 346 -13.33 14.32 9.11
C VAL A 346 -11.91 14.28 8.58
N ARG A 347 -10.95 13.85 9.39
CA ARG A 347 -9.61 13.50 8.91
C ARG A 347 -9.60 12.00 8.63
N LEU A 348 -9.51 11.59 7.37
CA LEU A 348 -9.46 10.17 7.00
C LEU A 348 -8.21 9.49 7.60
N PRO A 349 -8.29 8.18 7.93
CA PRO A 349 -7.12 7.42 8.31
C PRO A 349 -6.04 7.48 7.24
N GLN A 350 -4.79 7.59 7.65
CA GLN A 350 -3.65 7.57 6.73
C GLN A 350 -2.84 6.30 6.97
N LEU A 351 -2.43 5.66 5.88
CA LEU A 351 -1.41 4.63 5.94
C LEU A 351 -0.09 5.28 6.33
N ALA A 352 0.37 4.99 7.55
CA ALA A 352 1.74 5.29 7.96
C ALA A 352 2.48 3.97 8.22
N MET A 353 3.80 4.03 8.21
CA MET A 353 4.61 2.89 8.59
C MET A 353 4.85 3.01 10.09
N ALA A 354 4.17 2.20 10.91
CA ALA A 354 4.52 2.15 12.33
C ALA A 354 5.49 0.99 12.58
N GLU A 355 6.54 1.30 13.32
CA GLU A 355 7.48 0.32 13.82
C GLU A 355 6.75 -0.60 14.81
N SER A 356 6.64 -1.89 14.48
CA SER A 356 6.04 -2.86 15.41
C SER A 356 7.14 -3.45 16.28
N VAL A 357 7.06 -3.21 17.60
CA VAL A 357 7.90 -3.87 18.61
C VAL A 357 7.13 -5.09 19.13
N SER A 358 7.63 -6.31 18.86
CA SER A 358 7.09 -7.52 19.47
C SER A 358 7.70 -7.77 20.86
N SER A 359 7.03 -8.55 21.71
CA SER A 359 7.45 -8.89 23.08
C SER A 359 8.78 -9.68 23.19
N GLY A 360 9.46 -9.91 22.06
CA GLY A 360 10.82 -10.45 21.97
C GLY A 360 11.89 -9.44 21.53
N GLY A 361 11.57 -8.15 21.40
CA GLY A 361 12.53 -7.09 21.09
C GLY A 361 12.99 -7.01 19.63
N THR A 362 12.31 -7.70 18.71
CA THR A 362 12.52 -7.61 17.26
C THR A 362 11.57 -6.57 16.67
N ILE A 363 12.14 -5.59 15.95
CA ILE A 363 11.40 -4.59 15.17
C ILE A 363 11.31 -5.13 13.76
N GLY A 364 10.13 -5.65 13.42
CA GLY A 364 9.83 -6.07 12.05
C GLY A 364 9.58 -4.84 11.17
N LEU A 365 9.84 -5.03 9.87
CA LEU A 365 9.28 -4.28 8.77
C LEU A 365 8.06 -3.46 9.20
N GLY A 366 8.22 -2.13 9.25
CA GLY A 366 7.16 -1.23 9.71
C GLY A 366 5.87 -1.67 9.06
N ARG A 367 4.96 -2.25 9.85
CA ARG A 367 3.71 -2.72 9.29
C ARG A 367 3.00 -1.45 8.84
N PRO A 368 2.34 -1.45 7.67
CA PRO A 368 1.38 -0.42 7.39
C PRO A 368 0.42 -0.37 8.58
N VAL A 369 0.56 0.68 9.38
CA VAL A 369 -0.29 0.97 10.50
C VAL A 369 -1.05 2.20 10.11
N LEU A 370 -2.34 1.96 9.96
CA LEU A 370 -3.31 3.01 9.82
C LEU A 370 -3.21 3.92 11.04
N ILE A 371 -2.76 5.15 10.83
CA ILE A 371 -3.03 6.24 11.76
C ILE A 371 -4.54 6.45 11.68
N PRO A 372 -5.28 6.18 12.77
CA PRO A 372 -6.72 6.36 12.78
C PRO A 372 -7.06 7.79 12.38
N GLY A 373 -8.08 7.94 11.54
CA GLY A 373 -8.66 9.23 11.28
C GLY A 373 -9.16 9.88 12.57
N SER A 374 -9.23 11.20 12.61
CA SER A 374 -9.77 11.94 13.75
C SER A 374 -11.04 12.69 13.35
N LEU A 375 -12.04 12.65 14.23
CA LEU A 375 -13.24 13.48 14.17
C LEU A 375 -13.06 14.64 15.15
N THR A 376 -12.88 15.85 14.63
CA THR A 376 -12.95 17.07 15.46
C THR A 376 -14.26 17.77 15.21
N THR A 377 -15.06 17.90 16.27
CA THR A 377 -16.29 18.71 16.28
C THR A 377 -15.92 20.12 16.75
N THR A 378 -16.33 21.15 16.01
CA THR A 378 -16.18 22.54 16.43
C THR A 378 -17.47 22.98 17.10
N GLY A 379 -17.71 22.55 18.34
CA GLY A 379 -18.82 23.01 19.15
C GLY A 379 -18.79 22.48 20.59
N PRO A 380 -19.21 23.27 21.60
CA PRO A 380 -19.22 22.82 22.98
C PRO A 380 -20.27 21.72 23.17
N VAL A 381 -19.80 20.49 23.40
CA VAL A 381 -20.66 19.42 23.91
C VAL A 381 -20.85 19.67 25.41
N LEU A 382 -21.98 20.27 25.78
CA LEU A 382 -22.40 20.41 27.17
C LEU A 382 -22.85 19.03 27.69
N THR A 383 -21.90 18.21 28.12
CA THR A 383 -22.20 17.15 29.08
C THR A 383 -22.34 17.80 30.46
N ARG A 384 -23.57 17.94 30.95
CA ARG A 384 -23.81 18.25 32.36
C ARG A 384 -23.32 17.06 33.20
N PRO A 385 -22.34 17.22 34.10
CA PRO A 385 -22.05 16.20 35.09
C PRO A 385 -23.07 16.32 36.22
N THR A 386 -23.66 15.19 36.58
CA THR A 386 -24.44 15.03 37.80
C THR A 386 -23.53 15.15 39.03
N LEU A 387 -23.92 16.00 39.97
CA LEU A 387 -23.26 16.23 41.26
C LEU A 387 -23.46 15.05 42.23
N MET A 388 -22.37 14.53 42.82
CA MET A 388 -22.15 14.35 44.27
C MET A 388 -20.98 13.40 44.55
N SER A 389 -19.88 13.92 45.13
CA SER A 389 -19.42 13.64 46.51
C SER A 389 -17.95 14.08 46.67
N ALA A 390 -17.67 14.79 47.76
CA ALA A 390 -16.37 15.27 48.21
C ALA A 390 -15.88 14.34 49.35
N ILE A 391 -14.59 14.04 49.56
CA ILE A 391 -13.59 14.77 50.39
C ILE A 391 -12.39 13.82 50.59
N GLY A 392 -11.15 14.34 50.61
CA GLY A 392 -10.03 13.69 51.33
C GLY A 392 -8.60 13.99 50.87
N SER A 393 -7.95 14.99 51.51
CA SER A 393 -6.52 15.12 51.96
C SER A 393 -5.41 14.28 51.28
N GLY A 394 -4.19 14.73 50.95
CA GLY A 394 -3.32 15.83 51.38
C GLY A 394 -1.89 15.31 51.67
N GLY A 395 -0.85 15.85 51.02
CA GLY A 395 0.57 15.81 51.48
C GLY A 395 1.56 14.85 50.75
N GLY A 396 2.58 15.40 50.08
CA GLY A 396 3.78 14.68 49.63
C GLY A 396 4.31 15.09 48.24
N LYS A 397 5.17 16.12 48.13
CA LYS A 397 5.65 16.67 46.83
C LYS A 397 7.16 16.67 46.60
N SER A 398 8.00 16.11 47.47
CA SER A 398 9.48 16.19 47.31
C SER A 398 10.19 14.89 46.88
N SER A 399 9.64 13.69 47.08
CA SER A 399 10.28 12.44 46.58
C SER A 399 9.96 12.15 45.11
N ALA A 400 8.78 12.59 44.63
CA ALA A 400 8.31 12.31 43.28
C ALA A 400 9.17 12.92 42.18
N LYS A 401 9.87 14.03 42.45
CA LYS A 401 10.70 14.70 41.43
C LYS A 401 12.00 13.94 41.15
N ALA A 402 12.63 13.38 42.19
CA ALA A 402 13.86 12.61 42.03
C ALA A 402 13.60 11.24 41.36
N GLU A 403 12.49 10.58 41.71
CA GLU A 403 12.07 9.35 41.03
C GLU A 403 11.67 9.59 39.57
N ALA A 404 11.04 10.74 39.28
CA ALA A 404 10.70 11.12 37.90
C ALA A 404 11.93 11.37 37.03
N GLU A 405 12.98 12.00 37.56
CA GLU A 405 14.23 12.26 36.82
C GLU A 405 15.03 10.97 36.58
N ALA A 406 15.10 10.07 37.57
CA ALA A 406 15.74 8.76 37.40
C ALA A 406 14.99 7.86 36.40
N ALA A 407 13.65 7.88 36.44
CA ALA A 407 12.82 7.17 35.46
C ALA A 407 12.96 7.77 34.05
N ALA A 408 13.10 9.09 33.92
CA ALA A 408 13.33 9.75 32.65
C ALA A 408 14.71 9.43 32.05
N ALA A 409 15.76 9.38 32.86
CA ALA A 409 17.10 8.99 32.42
C ALA A 409 17.16 7.53 31.95
N LYS A 410 16.50 6.62 32.69
CA LYS A 410 16.37 5.22 32.28
C LYS A 410 15.60 5.08 30.96
N LYS A 411 14.48 5.80 30.81
CA LYS A 411 13.72 5.82 29.55
C LYS A 411 14.51 6.37 28.37
N ARG A 412 15.38 7.38 28.58
CA ARG A 412 16.26 7.91 27.53
C ARG A 412 17.32 6.90 27.11
N ALA A 413 17.96 6.22 28.06
CA ALA A 413 18.94 5.17 27.75
C ALA A 413 18.28 3.97 27.03
N GLU A 414 17.06 3.59 27.44
CA GLU A 414 16.28 2.55 26.75
C GLU A 414 15.85 2.98 25.34
N ALA A 415 15.50 4.25 25.15
CA ALA A 415 15.15 4.81 23.84
C ALA A 415 16.37 4.90 22.90
N GLU A 416 17.54 5.30 23.41
CA GLU A 416 18.78 5.37 22.63
C GLU A 416 19.28 3.96 22.24
N ALA A 417 19.16 2.99 23.14
CA ALA A 417 19.45 1.59 22.85
C ALA A 417 18.45 0.97 21.84
N ALA A 418 17.18 1.36 21.89
CA ALA A 418 16.17 0.95 20.90
C ALA A 418 16.46 1.58 19.53
N ALA A 419 16.83 2.86 19.47
CA ALA A 419 17.17 3.57 18.23
C ALA A 419 18.39 2.95 17.52
N ASN A 420 19.43 2.55 18.26
CA ASN A 420 20.57 1.84 17.67
C ASN A 420 20.19 0.47 17.09
N LYS A 421 19.24 -0.25 17.69
CA LYS A 421 18.72 -1.53 17.16
C LYS A 421 17.83 -1.37 15.93
N VAL A 422 17.06 -0.28 15.85
CA VAL A 422 16.28 0.10 14.66
C VAL A 422 17.22 0.32 13.47
N ALA A 423 18.30 1.08 13.68
CA ALA A 423 19.27 1.40 12.64
C ALA A 423 19.94 0.14 12.05
N GLU A 424 20.33 -0.82 12.91
CA GLU A 424 20.93 -2.09 12.48
C GLU A 424 19.94 -2.97 11.69
N SER A 425 18.66 -2.98 12.06
CA SER A 425 17.63 -3.79 11.41
C SER A 425 17.22 -3.22 10.04
N ALA A 426 17.14 -1.90 9.92
CA ALA A 426 16.88 -1.22 8.66
C ALA A 426 18.01 -1.44 7.63
N ASP A 427 19.26 -1.54 8.09
CA ASP A 427 20.40 -1.86 7.25
C ASP A 427 20.33 -3.28 6.68
N ILE A 428 19.94 -4.27 7.49
CA ILE A 428 19.76 -5.65 7.04
C ILE A 428 18.64 -5.76 5.99
N GLU A 429 17.52 -5.07 6.23
CA GLU A 429 16.39 -5.10 5.30
C GLU A 429 16.71 -4.42 3.96
N ARG A 430 17.47 -3.33 4.00
CA ARG A 430 18.03 -2.67 2.82
C ARG A 430 18.98 -3.61 2.05
N ILE A 431 19.79 -4.40 2.75
CA ILE A 431 20.69 -5.39 2.13
C ILE A 431 19.93 -6.60 1.56
N LEU A 432 18.78 -6.97 2.12
CA LEU A 432 17.94 -8.03 1.56
C LEU A 432 17.11 -7.57 0.36
N ARG A 433 16.81 -6.26 0.26
CA ARG A 433 16.09 -5.66 -0.86
C ARG A 433 16.97 -5.28 -2.05
N ARG A 434 18.29 -5.06 -1.84
CA ARG A 434 19.22 -4.85 -2.95
C ARG A 434 19.44 -6.18 -3.67
N ALA A 435 19.67 -6.11 -4.98
CA ALA A 435 20.18 -7.28 -5.71
C ALA A 435 21.50 -7.71 -5.06
N PRO A 436 21.64 -8.99 -4.67
CA PRO A 436 22.91 -9.48 -4.15
C PRO A 436 23.98 -9.34 -5.22
N ASP A 437 25.18 -8.89 -4.84
CA ASP A 437 26.31 -8.92 -5.78
C ASP A 437 26.67 -10.37 -6.16
N ALA A 438 27.51 -10.55 -7.18
CA ALA A 438 27.84 -11.88 -7.69
C ALA A 438 28.42 -12.82 -6.60
N ASP A 439 29.11 -12.27 -5.59
CA ASP A 439 29.68 -13.05 -4.51
C ASP A 439 28.64 -13.39 -3.44
N GLU A 440 27.74 -12.48 -3.11
CA GLU A 440 26.56 -12.73 -2.28
C GLU A 440 25.64 -13.79 -2.91
N ALA A 441 25.35 -13.68 -4.20
CA ALA A 441 24.53 -14.66 -4.94
C ALA A 441 25.16 -16.05 -4.90
N ALA A 442 26.50 -16.15 -5.03
CA ALA A 442 27.22 -17.40 -4.91
C ALA A 442 27.14 -17.99 -3.49
N LEU A 443 27.22 -17.15 -2.45
CA LEU A 443 27.08 -17.57 -1.05
C LEU A 443 25.67 -18.06 -0.70
N PHE A 444 24.64 -17.46 -1.31
CA PHE A 444 23.22 -17.75 -1.00
C PHE A 444 22.63 -18.91 -1.82
N LYS A 445 23.32 -19.35 -2.88
CA LYS A 445 22.83 -20.42 -3.76
C LYS A 445 22.51 -21.70 -2.98
N GLY A 446 21.25 -22.13 -3.04
CA GLY A 446 20.76 -23.36 -2.38
C GLY A 446 20.48 -23.24 -0.88
N ARG A 447 20.59 -22.04 -0.29
CA ARG A 447 20.30 -21.78 1.13
C ARG A 447 18.82 -21.49 1.36
N LYS A 448 18.34 -21.74 2.58
CA LYS A 448 17.00 -21.33 3.02
C LYS A 448 16.98 -19.84 3.33
N VAL A 449 15.81 -19.20 3.22
CA VAL A 449 15.63 -17.76 3.51
C VAL A 449 16.19 -17.35 4.88
N ARG A 450 15.91 -18.14 5.93
CA ARG A 450 16.45 -17.88 7.29
C ARG A 450 17.97 -17.93 7.37
N GLU A 451 18.61 -18.78 6.56
CA GLU A 451 20.07 -18.87 6.51
C GLU A 451 20.64 -17.65 5.77
N ILE A 452 19.99 -17.21 4.70
CA ILE A 452 20.39 -16.01 3.94
C ILE A 452 20.31 -14.76 4.83
N GLU A 453 19.19 -14.58 5.55
CA GLU A 453 19.01 -13.49 6.51
C GLU A 453 20.15 -13.45 7.55
N GLU A 454 20.52 -14.62 8.09
CA GLU A 454 21.61 -14.73 9.04
C GLU A 454 22.97 -14.44 8.41
N MET A 455 23.24 -14.95 7.20
CA MET A 455 24.48 -14.68 6.47
C MET A 455 24.64 -13.19 6.20
N VAL A 456 23.60 -12.50 5.74
CA VAL A 456 23.62 -11.05 5.50
C VAL A 456 24.01 -10.29 6.77
N ARG A 457 23.36 -10.60 7.90
CA ARG A 457 23.67 -9.98 9.19
C ARG A 457 25.13 -10.21 9.58
N LEU A 458 25.61 -11.45 9.45
CA LEU A 458 26.98 -11.79 9.83
C LEU A 458 28.01 -11.13 8.90
N ILE A 459 27.78 -11.12 7.57
CA ILE A 459 28.66 -10.47 6.58
C ILE A 459 28.78 -8.96 6.85
N GLY A 460 27.73 -8.31 7.36
CA GLY A 460 27.79 -6.89 7.75
C GLY A 460 28.89 -6.56 8.77
N THR A 461 29.31 -7.54 9.57
CA THR A 461 30.40 -7.41 10.56
C THR A 461 31.80 -7.61 9.95
N TRP A 462 31.89 -7.92 8.66
CA TRP A 462 33.15 -8.20 7.96
C TRP A 462 33.68 -6.98 7.21
N ALA A 463 35.00 -6.87 7.17
CA ALA A 463 35.72 -5.89 6.37
C ALA A 463 35.97 -6.44 4.96
N LYS A 464 35.83 -5.56 3.95
CA LYS A 464 36.19 -5.91 2.56
C LYS A 464 37.70 -5.97 2.34
N ARG A 465 38.48 -5.12 3.02
CA ARG A 465 39.94 -4.98 2.85
C ARG A 465 40.33 -4.79 1.38
N THR A 466 41.17 -5.67 0.86
CA THR A 466 41.67 -5.69 -0.53
C THR A 466 40.71 -6.41 -1.49
N TYR A 467 39.60 -6.96 -0.99
CA TYR A 467 38.57 -7.59 -1.79
C TYR A 467 37.52 -6.56 -2.25
N ASP A 468 36.84 -6.88 -3.34
CA ASP A 468 35.82 -6.01 -3.93
C ASP A 468 34.60 -5.82 -3.00
N SER A 469 34.26 -6.85 -2.22
CA SER A 469 33.17 -6.84 -1.25
C SER A 469 33.48 -7.68 0.00
N PRO A 470 32.77 -7.47 1.12
CA PRO A 470 32.84 -8.36 2.28
C PRO A 470 32.43 -9.79 1.95
N ALA A 471 31.47 -9.98 1.02
CA ALA A 471 31.04 -11.30 0.57
C ALA A 471 32.16 -12.03 -0.20
N HIS A 472 32.91 -11.32 -1.05
CA HIS A 472 34.11 -11.86 -1.71
C HIS A 472 35.13 -12.31 -0.66
N SER A 473 35.45 -11.47 0.32
CA SER A 473 36.38 -11.79 1.42
C SER A 473 35.96 -13.05 2.18
N VAL A 474 34.67 -13.15 2.57
CA VAL A 474 34.11 -14.30 3.27
C VAL A 474 34.20 -15.56 2.41
N ARG A 475 33.81 -15.49 1.13
CA ARG A 475 33.82 -16.64 0.22
C ARG A 475 35.23 -17.17 0.00
N ASP A 476 36.20 -16.30 -0.27
CA ASP A 476 37.59 -16.68 -0.49
C ASP A 476 38.21 -17.27 0.78
N HIS A 477 38.06 -16.62 1.94
CA HIS A 477 38.61 -17.13 3.19
C HIS A 477 37.97 -18.44 3.65
N ALA A 478 36.65 -18.57 3.56
CA ALA A 478 35.95 -19.81 3.87
C ALA A 478 36.40 -20.93 2.92
N GLY A 479 36.55 -20.63 1.62
CA GLY A 479 37.02 -21.56 0.60
C GLY A 479 38.44 -22.08 0.86
N ARG A 480 39.41 -21.18 1.08
CA ARG A 480 40.81 -21.55 1.39
C ARG A 480 40.92 -22.43 2.63
N LYS A 481 40.05 -22.19 3.63
CA LYS A 481 40.00 -22.92 4.89
C LYS A 481 39.06 -24.13 4.86
N ARG A 482 38.42 -24.41 3.72
CA ARG A 482 37.45 -25.50 3.51
C ARG A 482 36.31 -25.51 4.53
N PHE A 483 35.84 -24.32 4.91
CA PHE A 483 34.64 -24.17 5.75
C PHE A 483 33.39 -23.94 4.89
N ASP A 484 32.26 -24.46 5.37
CA ASP A 484 30.96 -23.94 4.96
C ASP A 484 30.86 -22.44 5.32
N PRO A 485 30.47 -21.55 4.38
CA PRO A 485 30.49 -20.11 4.64
C PRO A 485 29.61 -19.66 5.81
N LEU A 486 28.41 -20.24 6.01
CA LEU A 486 27.56 -19.87 7.14
C LEU A 486 28.17 -20.36 8.46
N LYS A 487 28.71 -21.58 8.49
CA LYS A 487 29.45 -22.09 9.66
C LYS A 487 30.67 -21.22 9.98
N TYR A 488 31.40 -20.78 8.96
CA TYR A 488 32.56 -19.90 9.09
C TYR A 488 32.18 -18.56 9.73
N LEU A 489 31.11 -17.92 9.22
CA LEU A 489 30.56 -16.68 9.75
C LEU A 489 30.12 -16.81 11.22
N ARG A 490 29.36 -17.87 11.55
CA ARG A 490 28.90 -18.13 12.93
C ARG A 490 30.08 -18.29 13.89
N LYS A 491 31.08 -19.08 13.51
CA LYS A 491 32.27 -19.32 14.34
C LYS A 491 33.08 -18.05 14.59
N ALA A 492 33.25 -17.22 13.57
CA ALA A 492 33.92 -15.94 13.72
C ALA A 492 33.16 -15.01 14.70
N ALA A 493 31.83 -14.97 14.62
CA ALA A 493 30.99 -14.16 15.50
C ALA A 493 30.95 -14.67 16.95
N GLU A 494 31.07 -15.99 17.15
CA GLU A 494 31.12 -16.63 18.47
C GLU A 494 32.50 -16.57 19.16
N PHE A 495 33.53 -16.10 18.46
CA PHE A 495 34.90 -16.06 18.97
C PHE A 495 35.03 -15.15 20.21
N LYS A 496 35.40 -15.74 21.35
CA LYS A 496 35.57 -15.02 22.62
C LYS A 496 36.96 -14.40 22.69
N ARG A 497 37.04 -13.07 22.56
CA ARG A 497 38.30 -12.31 22.69
C ARG A 497 38.90 -12.38 24.11
N LYS A 498 38.07 -12.59 25.14
CA LYS A 498 38.52 -12.71 26.53
C LYS A 498 39.36 -13.99 26.70
N GLY A 499 40.62 -13.82 27.09
CA GLY A 499 41.57 -14.93 27.26
C GLY A 499 42.36 -15.30 25.99
N ALA A 500 42.12 -14.61 24.86
CA ALA A 500 42.97 -14.73 23.68
C ALA A 500 44.22 -13.83 23.82
N HIS A 501 45.36 -14.32 23.33
CA HIS A 501 46.56 -13.51 23.17
C HIS A 501 46.32 -12.46 22.08
N LYS A 502 46.43 -11.19 22.44
CA LYS A 502 46.24 -10.06 21.52
C LYS A 502 47.61 -9.63 20.98
N THR A 503 47.82 -9.81 19.69
CA THR A 503 48.97 -9.24 18.98
C THR A 503 48.51 -7.95 18.30
N GLY A 504 49.14 -6.83 18.68
CA GLY A 504 48.83 -5.51 18.14
C GLY A 504 49.10 -5.39 16.64
N PRO A 505 48.72 -4.27 16.03
CA PRO A 505 49.02 -4.03 14.62
C PRO A 505 50.54 -4.04 14.39
N LYS A 506 50.97 -4.71 13.32
CA LYS A 506 52.33 -4.53 12.82
C LYS A 506 52.51 -3.07 12.42
N GLU A 507 53.74 -2.57 12.50
CA GLU A 507 54.08 -1.17 12.18
C GLU A 507 53.48 -0.78 10.82
N GLY A 508 52.61 0.25 10.81
CA GLY A 508 51.88 0.70 9.62
C GLY A 508 50.58 -0.05 9.28
N GLY A 509 50.16 -1.04 10.08
CA GLY A 509 48.93 -1.81 9.87
C GLY A 509 47.76 -1.39 10.78
N ASP A 510 46.55 -1.77 10.39
CA ASP A 510 45.31 -1.58 11.17
C ASP A 510 44.67 -2.92 11.59
N VAL A 511 45.46 -4.00 11.72
CA VAL A 511 44.96 -5.34 12.04
C VAL A 511 45.39 -5.76 13.43
N VAL A 512 44.46 -6.17 14.26
CA VAL A 512 44.76 -6.83 15.54
C VAL A 512 44.41 -8.30 15.41
N LYS A 513 45.36 -9.17 15.78
CA LYS A 513 45.13 -10.62 15.86
C LYS A 513 44.82 -11.01 17.30
N TYR A 514 43.74 -11.77 17.49
CA TYR A 514 43.42 -12.45 18.73
C TYR A 514 43.60 -13.95 18.51
N GLU A 515 44.46 -14.61 19.26
CA GLU A 515 44.76 -16.04 19.11
C GLU A 515 44.62 -16.78 20.43
N ARG A 516 43.98 -17.96 20.41
CA ARG A 516 43.73 -18.80 21.59
C ARG A 516 44.77 -19.91 21.69
N THR A 517 44.81 -20.52 22.87
CA THR A 517 45.73 -21.62 23.21
C THR A 517 45.40 -22.94 22.50
N ASP A 518 44.40 -23.00 21.63
CA ASP A 518 44.09 -24.13 20.75
C ASP A 518 44.45 -23.84 19.28
N GLY A 519 45.02 -22.66 18.99
CA GLY A 519 45.36 -22.20 17.64
C GLY A 519 44.20 -21.50 16.92
N GLU A 520 43.01 -21.40 17.52
CA GLU A 520 41.90 -20.61 16.97
C GLU A 520 42.26 -19.13 17.00
N PHE A 521 42.06 -18.42 15.89
CA PHE A 521 42.35 -16.99 15.80
C PHE A 521 41.28 -16.19 15.07
N LEU A 522 41.22 -14.90 15.42
CA LEU A 522 40.38 -13.88 14.80
C LEU A 522 41.21 -12.63 14.55
N GLU A 523 41.21 -12.15 13.30
CA GLU A 523 41.79 -10.86 12.95
C GLU A 523 40.69 -9.83 12.73
N VAL A 524 40.88 -8.65 13.30
CA VAL A 524 39.93 -7.54 13.21
C VAL A 524 40.64 -6.23 12.89
N GLU A 525 39.93 -5.33 12.22
CA GLU A 525 40.38 -3.94 12.05
C GLU A 525 40.38 -3.22 13.40
N ALA A 526 41.48 -2.55 13.74
CA ALA A 526 41.58 -1.82 15.00
C ALA A 526 40.67 -0.58 14.99
N SER A 527 40.58 0.08 13.84
CA SER A 527 39.75 1.28 13.62
C SER A 527 38.25 1.00 13.66
N THR A 528 37.77 -0.05 12.99
CA THR A 528 36.33 -0.33 12.83
C THR A 528 35.81 -1.47 13.69
N GLY A 529 36.71 -2.32 14.21
CA GLY A 529 36.35 -3.55 14.92
C GLY A 529 35.81 -4.67 14.01
N LYS A 530 35.73 -4.46 12.70
CA LYS A 530 35.21 -5.43 11.73
C LYS A 530 36.14 -6.62 11.56
N ILE A 531 35.55 -7.79 11.31
CA ILE A 531 36.27 -9.05 11.13
C ILE A 531 36.95 -9.06 9.76
N VAL A 532 38.23 -9.39 9.74
CA VAL A 532 39.04 -9.52 8.53
C VAL A 532 39.12 -10.99 8.14
N THR A 533 39.47 -11.85 9.10
CA THR A 533 39.54 -13.29 8.88
C THR A 533 39.40 -14.05 10.19
N TYR A 534 38.98 -15.31 10.12
CA TYR A 534 38.85 -16.24 11.25
C TYR A 534 39.47 -17.58 10.85
N GLY A 535 40.15 -18.30 11.74
CA GLY A 535 40.68 -19.61 11.38
C GLY A 535 41.39 -20.33 12.50
N PHE A 536 42.13 -21.38 12.10
CA PHE A 536 42.97 -22.16 12.99
C PHE A 536 44.38 -22.17 12.42
N ASN A 537 45.36 -21.85 13.25
CA ASN A 537 46.75 -22.08 12.92
C ASN A 537 47.05 -23.58 13.08
N PRO A 538 47.58 -24.26 12.04
CA PRO A 538 48.10 -25.61 12.21
C PRO A 538 49.24 -25.55 13.24
N ARG A 539 49.14 -26.39 14.26
CA ARG A 539 50.20 -26.55 15.25
C ARG A 539 51.22 -27.58 14.82
#